data_AF-A0A5K1FWQ0-F1
#
_entry.id   AF-A0A5K1FWQ0-F1
#
_cell.length_a   1.000
_cell.length_b   1.000
_cell.length_c   1.000
_cell.angle_alpha   90.00
_cell.angle_beta   90.00
_cell.angle_gamma   90.00
#
_symmetry.space_group_name_H-M   'P 1'
#
loop_
_entity.id
_entity.type
_entity.pdbx_description
1 polymer ?
#
loop_
_entity_poly.entity_id
_entity_poly.type
_entity_poly.pdbx_seq_one_letter_code
_entity_poly.pdbx_strand_id
1 'polypeptide(L)' 'DDGILVIPTAPGPPPKLGSKEITCGDYRSRCFSLLAIAGMSGCCQ' A
#
# COMPACT_ATOMS: atom_id res chain seq x y z
N ASP A 1 -13.11 13.43 20.20
CA ASP A 1 -12.80 12.07 19.73
C ASP A 1 -12.35 12.10 18.27
N ASP A 2 -11.36 12.93 17.95
CA ASP A 2 -10.89 13.17 16.58
C ASP A 2 -9.52 12.50 16.40
N GLY A 3 -9.52 11.17 16.47
CA GLY A 3 -8.32 10.37 16.29
C GLY A 3 -7.90 10.33 14.81
N ILE A 4 -6.61 10.57 14.54
CA ILE A 4 -6.06 10.43 13.19
C ILE A 4 -5.63 8.97 12.99
N LEU A 5 -6.12 8.34 11.93
CA LEU A 5 -5.65 7.05 11.50
C LEU A 5 -4.39 7.24 10.63
N VAL A 6 -3.24 6.74 11.11
CA VAL A 6 -2.00 6.71 10.35
C VAL A 6 -1.74 5.28 9.90
N ILE A 7 -1.73 5.06 8.60
CA ILE A 7 -1.34 3.78 7.98
C ILE A 7 -0.25 4.02 6.93
N PRO A 8 0.67 3.07 6.72
CA PRO A 8 1.64 3.16 5.64
C PRO A 8 0.95 2.98 4.28
N THR A 9 1.41 3.70 3.26
CA THR A 9 0.92 3.55 1.88
C THR A 9 1.60 2.41 1.11
N ALA A 10 2.74 1.94 1.61
CA ALA A 10 3.50 0.84 1.03
C ALA A 10 4.04 -0.10 2.13
N PRO A 11 4.23 -1.40 1.84
CA PRO A 11 4.72 -2.38 2.81
C PRO A 11 6.24 -2.27 3.09
N GLY A 12 6.96 -1.41 2.36
CA GLY A 12 8.40 -1.24 2.44
C GLY A 12 8.97 -0.61 1.16
N PRO A 13 10.29 -0.62 0.98
CA PRO A 13 10.93 -0.16 -0.26
C PRO A 13 10.47 -0.99 -1.47
N PRO A 14 10.35 -0.37 -2.65
CA PRO A 14 9.99 -1.09 -3.87
C PRO A 14 11.07 -2.11 -4.25
N PRO A 15 10.67 -3.23 -4.88
CA PRO A 15 11.63 -4.18 -5.40
C PRO A 15 12.45 -3.56 -6.54
N LYS A 16 13.68 -4.05 -6.73
CA LYS A 16 14.57 -3.55 -7.79
C LYS A 16 13.98 -3.82 -9.18
N LEU A 17 14.22 -2.91 -10.12
CA LEU A 17 13.83 -3.11 -11.52
C LEU A 17 14.39 -4.45 -12.05
N GLY A 18 13.54 -5.28 -12.65
CA GLY A 18 13.93 -6.62 -13.12
C GLY A 18 13.95 -7.71 -12.03
N SER A 19 13.49 -7.42 -10.81
CA SER A 19 13.26 -8.45 -9.80
C SER A 19 12.22 -9.48 -10.25
N LYS A 20 12.24 -10.68 -9.67
CA LYS A 20 11.27 -11.75 -9.94
C LYS A 20 9.83 -11.22 -9.94
N GLU A 21 9.05 -11.65 -10.93
CA GLU A 21 7.65 -11.23 -11.12
C GLU A 21 6.79 -11.52 -9.89
N ILE A 22 7.01 -12.66 -9.23
CA ILE A 22 6.35 -13.04 -7.96
C ILE A 22 6.60 -11.96 -6.88
N THR A 23 7.84 -11.49 -6.74
CA THR A 23 8.20 -10.45 -5.76
C THR A 23 7.53 -9.10 -6.07
N CYS A 24 7.37 -8.78 -7.36
CA CYS A 24 6.73 -7.54 -7.80
C CYS A 24 5.20 -7.59 -7.67
N GLY A 25 4.59 -8.74 -7.98
CA GLY A 25 3.17 -9.00 -7.81
C GLY A 25 2.74 -8.95 -6.34
N ASP A 26 3.48 -9.60 -5.46
CA ASP A 26 3.23 -9.58 -4.02
C ASP A 26 3.36 -8.15 -3.44
N TYR A 27 4.39 -7.40 -3.86
CA TYR A 27 4.56 -6.01 -3.46
C TYR A 27 3.36 -5.16 -3.90
N ARG A 28 2.93 -5.30 -5.16
CA ARG A 28 1.78 -4.56 -5.72
C ARG A 28 0.48 -4.91 -4.99
N SER A 29 0.23 -6.19 -4.74
CA SER A 29 -0.96 -6.65 -4.00
C SER A 29 -1.04 -6.01 -2.63
N ARG A 30 0.07 -6.01 -1.88
CA ARG A 30 0.15 -5.39 -0.55
C ARG A 30 -0.02 -3.87 -0.58
N CYS A 31 0.59 -3.16 -1.53
CA CYS A 31 0.35 -1.73 -1.72
C CYS A 31 -1.13 -1.44 -2.02
N PHE A 32 -1.74 -2.22 -2.90
CA PHE A 32 -3.14 -2.03 -3.27
C PHE A 32 -4.07 -2.24 -2.08
N SER A 33 -3.83 -3.25 -1.25
CA SER A 33 -4.60 -3.45 -0.02
C SER A 33 -4.54 -2.22 0.91
N LEU A 34 -3.36 -1.63 1.10
CA LEU A 34 -3.17 -0.44 1.94
C LEU A 34 -3.90 0.79 1.35
N LEU A 35 -3.73 1.01 0.05
CA LEU A 35 -4.40 2.10 -0.67
C LEU A 35 -5.91 1.94 -0.71
N ALA A 36 -6.42 0.72 -0.84
CA ALA A 36 -7.85 0.45 -0.83
C ALA A 36 -8.49 0.80 0.51
N ILE A 37 -7.81 0.55 1.64
CA ILE A 37 -8.31 0.94 2.97
C ILE A 37 -8.54 2.45 3.03
N ALA A 38 -7.54 3.25 2.64
CA ALA A 38 -7.65 4.70 2.72
C ALA A 38 -8.48 5.33 1.57
N GLY A 39 -8.59 4.70 0.41
CA GLY A 39 -9.39 5.18 -0.71
C GLY A 39 -10.87 4.83 -0.61
N MET A 40 -11.20 3.61 -0.18
CA MET A 40 -12.59 3.16 -0.03
C MET A 40 -13.31 3.82 1.15
N SER A 41 -12.59 4.34 2.13
CA SER A 41 -13.19 5.08 3.25
C SER A 41 -13.73 6.46 2.85
N GLY A 42 -13.45 6.93 1.62
CA GLY A 42 -13.83 8.27 1.17
C GLY A 42 -13.03 9.40 1.84
N CYS A 43 -11.96 9.07 2.57
CA CYS A 43 -11.05 10.03 3.17
C CYS A 43 -10.06 10.55 2.12
N CYS A 44 -9.58 11.78 2.28
CA CYS A 44 -8.43 12.26 1.51
C CYS A 44 -7.19 11.45 1.89
N GLN A 45 -6.48 10.94 0.89
CA GLN A 45 -5.15 10.33 1.02
C GLN A 45 -4.06 11.38 0.92
#